data_AF-A0A7X1WJH9-F1
#
_entry.id   AF-A0A7X1WJH9-F1
#
_cell.length_a   1.000
_cell.length_b   1.000
_cell.length_c   1.000
_cell.angle_alpha   90.00
_cell.angle_beta   90.00
_cell.angle_gamma   90.00
#
_symmetry.space_group_name_H-M   'P 1'
#
loop_
_entity.id
_entity.type
_entity.pdbx_description
1 polymer ?
#
loop_
_entity_poly.entity_id
_entity_poly.type
_entity_poly.pdbx_seq_one_letter_code
_entity_poly.pdbx_strand_id
1 'polypeptide(L)'
;MGNTCHGAHIRPNLTLAVSGKKLGSESSKSDDLAAIQQFLSREIEDRLGADFSTKMPVELMESYCLATVRHNEPTAALLYELITNFMKAYANPETNADALKAFDYLAHLAEKAAP
;
A
#
# COMPACT_ATOMS: atom_id res chain seq x y z
N MET A 1 0.42 46.85 -8.10
CA MET A 1 -0.23 46.30 -9.31
C MET A 1 0.88 45.68 -10.13
N GLY A 2 1.21 44.39 -10.03
CA GLY A 2 0.36 43.21 -10.06
C GLY A 2 0.55 42.57 -11.44
N ASN A 3 1.28 41.44 -11.49
CA ASN A 3 1.04 40.26 -12.34
C ASN A 3 2.34 39.46 -12.56
N THR A 4 2.54 38.47 -11.70
CA THR A 4 3.42 37.32 -11.90
C THR A 4 2.69 36.29 -12.75
N CYS A 5 3.23 35.91 -13.90
CA CYS A 5 2.68 34.85 -14.75
C CYS A 5 3.00 33.47 -14.15
N HIS A 6 1.95 32.71 -13.85
CA HIS A 6 1.98 31.31 -13.43
C HIS A 6 2.25 30.35 -14.60
N GLY A 7 3.14 29.39 -14.36
CA GLY A 7 2.87 27.96 -14.48
C GLY A 7 2.54 27.36 -15.85
N ALA A 8 3.53 26.70 -16.46
CA ALA A 8 3.30 25.63 -17.42
C ALA A 8 4.02 24.36 -16.94
N HIS A 9 3.40 23.64 -16.00
CA HIS A 9 3.79 22.25 -15.71
C HIS A 9 3.27 21.36 -16.84
N ILE A 10 4.18 20.98 -17.72
CA ILE A 10 4.00 19.96 -18.75
C ILE A 10 3.68 18.64 -18.04
N ARG A 11 2.45 18.15 -18.19
CA ARG A 11 2.08 16.78 -17.80
C ARG A 11 2.58 15.83 -18.90
N PRO A 12 3.42 14.82 -18.61
CA PRO A 12 3.65 13.76 -19.58
C PRO A 12 2.41 12.86 -19.64
N ASN A 13 1.73 12.88 -20.77
CA ASN A 13 0.68 11.92 -21.11
C ASN A 13 1.30 10.51 -21.21
N LEU A 14 0.87 9.59 -20.33
CA LEU A 14 1.12 8.16 -20.53
C LEU A 14 0.32 7.68 -21.75
N THR A 15 1.00 7.52 -22.87
CA THR A 15 0.47 6.80 -24.04
C THR A 15 0.76 5.32 -23.83
N LEU A 16 -0.27 4.52 -23.52
CA LEU A 16 -0.15 3.06 -23.49
C LEU A 16 0.05 2.56 -24.93
N ALA A 17 1.28 2.17 -25.27
CA ALA A 17 1.56 1.39 -26.47
C ALA A 17 1.17 -0.07 -26.22
N VAL A 18 0.01 -0.48 -26.74
CA VAL A 18 -0.32 -1.90 -26.90
C VAL A 18 0.65 -2.48 -27.94
N SER A 19 1.56 -3.34 -27.49
CA SER A 19 2.32 -4.20 -28.40
C SER A 19 2.38 -5.59 -27.78
N GLY A 20 1.57 -6.49 -28.35
CA GLY A 20 1.52 -7.88 -27.96
C GLY A 20 2.86 -8.55 -28.26
N LYS A 21 3.50 -9.06 -27.20
CA LYS A 21 4.44 -10.18 -27.32
C LYS A 21 4.37 -11.03 -26.06
N LYS A 22 3.72 -12.19 -26.21
CA LYS A 22 3.69 -13.28 -25.25
C LYS A 22 5.06 -13.95 -25.25
N LEU A 23 5.90 -13.63 -24.26
CA LEU A 23 7.11 -14.37 -23.91
C LEU A 23 7.14 -14.46 -22.39
N GLY A 24 6.97 -15.67 -21.86
CA GLY A 24 7.09 -15.94 -20.44
C GLY A 24 8.51 -15.62 -19.98
N SER A 25 8.62 -14.76 -18.98
CA SER A 25 9.86 -14.42 -18.30
C SER A 25 9.52 -14.24 -16.83
N GLU A 26 9.97 -15.16 -15.99
CA GLU A 26 9.85 -15.01 -14.53
C GLU A 26 10.60 -13.78 -14.03
N SER A 27 11.63 -13.34 -14.76
CA SER A 27 12.34 -12.07 -14.54
C SER A 27 11.44 -10.85 -14.77
N SER A 28 10.47 -10.91 -15.69
CA SER A 28 9.57 -9.76 -15.92
C SER A 28 8.56 -9.57 -14.80
N LYS A 29 8.14 -10.67 -14.15
CA LYS A 29 7.21 -10.59 -13.00
C LYS A 29 7.88 -10.00 -11.75
N SER A 30 9.17 -10.27 -11.52
CA SER A 30 9.90 -9.67 -10.41
C SER A 30 10.09 -8.17 -10.61
N ASP A 31 10.38 -7.76 -11.86
CA ASP A 31 10.58 -6.35 -12.20
C ASP A 31 9.27 -5.55 -12.04
N ASP A 32 8.13 -6.13 -12.45
CA ASP A 32 6.80 -5.53 -12.26
C ASP A 32 6.45 -5.40 -10.76
N LEU A 33 6.77 -6.41 -9.95
CA LEU A 33 6.54 -6.41 -8.51
C LEU A 33 7.35 -5.33 -7.80
N ALA A 34 8.64 -5.21 -8.15
CA ALA A 34 9.52 -4.17 -7.62
C ALA A 34 9.03 -2.77 -8.02
N ALA A 35 8.56 -2.59 -9.26
CA ALA A 35 8.00 -1.33 -9.72
C ALA A 35 6.71 -0.95 -8.98
N ILE A 36 5.81 -1.92 -8.76
CA ILE A 36 4.58 -1.73 -7.97
C ILE A 36 4.91 -1.32 -6.53
N GLN A 37 5.83 -2.05 -5.89
CA GLN A 37 6.24 -1.76 -4.52
C GLN A 37 6.90 -0.38 -4.41
N GLN A 38 7.83 -0.02 -5.32
CA GLN A 38 8.48 1.28 -5.29
C GLN A 38 7.51 2.45 -5.50
N PHE A 39 6.46 2.26 -6.30
CA PHE A 39 5.43 3.27 -6.48
C PHE A 39 4.57 3.44 -5.23
N LEU A 40 4.07 2.33 -4.68
CA LEU A 40 3.16 2.33 -3.53
C LEU A 40 3.86 2.64 -2.21
N SER A 41 5.15 2.32 -2.07
CA SER A 41 5.91 2.61 -0.86
C SER A 41 5.99 4.11 -0.59
N ARG A 42 6.09 4.94 -1.63
CA ARG A 42 6.06 6.40 -1.49
C ARG A 42 4.73 6.90 -0.95
N GLU A 43 3.61 6.36 -1.43
CA GLU A 43 2.28 6.72 -0.93
C GLU A 43 2.10 6.30 0.54
N ILE A 44 2.64 5.14 0.91
CA ILE A 44 2.66 4.65 2.29
C ILE A 44 3.53 5.56 3.17
N GLU A 45 4.72 5.94 2.71
CA GLU A 45 5.62 6.85 3.41
C GLU A 45 5.01 8.24 3.62
N ASP A 46 4.34 8.79 2.61
CA ASP A 46 3.67 10.08 2.69
C ASP A 46 2.56 10.09 3.75
N ARG A 47 1.92 8.94 4.01
CA ARG A 47 0.75 8.85 4.88
C ARG A 47 1.04 8.32 6.28
N LEU A 48 1.99 7.40 6.41
CA LEU A 48 2.34 6.72 7.67
C LEU A 48 3.74 7.09 8.18
N GLY A 49 4.54 7.77 7.35
CA GLY A 49 5.91 8.18 7.67
C GLY A 49 6.98 7.18 7.23
N ALA A 50 8.17 7.69 6.94
CA ALA A 50 9.32 6.87 6.54
C ALA A 50 9.75 5.87 7.64
N ASP A 51 9.57 6.21 8.90
CA ASP A 51 9.87 5.33 10.04
C ASP A 51 9.00 4.07 10.06
N PHE A 52 7.76 4.16 9.54
CA PHE A 52 6.89 3.00 9.41
C PHE A 52 7.38 2.09 8.28
N SER A 53 7.62 2.66 7.09
CA SER A 53 8.12 1.94 5.91
C SER A 53 9.42 1.17 6.19
N THR A 54 10.35 1.79 6.93
CA THR A 54 11.67 1.19 7.25
C THR A 54 11.63 0.06 8.27
N LYS A 55 10.60 0.00 9.13
CA LYS A 55 10.45 -1.05 10.16
C LYS A 55 9.64 -2.24 9.67
N MET A 56 8.89 -2.09 8.59
CA MET A 56 8.08 -3.16 8.03
C MET A 56 8.93 -4.11 7.19
N PRO A 57 8.77 -5.44 7.33
CA PRO A 57 9.44 -6.40 6.45
C PRO A 57 9.10 -6.13 4.99
N VAL A 58 10.13 -6.03 4.14
CA VAL A 58 9.99 -5.68 2.72
C VAL A 58 9.09 -6.68 1.99
N GLU A 59 9.27 -7.97 2.23
CA GLU A 59 8.49 -9.06 1.63
C GLU A 59 7.00 -8.98 1.99
N LEU A 60 6.69 -8.56 3.22
CA LEU A 60 5.31 -8.36 3.68
C LEU A 60 4.69 -7.14 2.99
N MET A 61 5.45 -6.06 2.87
CA MET A 61 5.01 -4.85 2.18
C MET A 61 4.76 -5.09 0.69
N GLU A 62 5.64 -5.82 0.01
CA GLU A 62 5.48 -6.23 -1.38
C GLU A 62 4.21 -7.07 -1.57
N SER A 63 4.01 -8.06 -0.71
CA SER A 63 2.82 -8.92 -0.74
C SER A 63 1.53 -8.14 -0.53
N TYR A 64 1.53 -7.19 0.41
CA TYR A 64 0.40 -6.30 0.66
C TYR A 64 0.10 -5.38 -0.54
N CYS A 65 1.12 -4.70 -1.08
CA CYS A 65 1.01 -3.86 -2.27
C CYS A 65 0.48 -4.62 -3.49
N LEU A 66 0.92 -5.87 -3.68
CA LEU A 66 0.41 -6.71 -4.76
C LEU A 66 -1.07 -7.07 -4.54
N ALA A 67 -1.46 -7.38 -3.31
CA ALA A 67 -2.84 -7.72 -2.97
C ALA A 67 -3.77 -6.53 -3.20
N THR A 68 -3.40 -5.33 -2.76
CA THR A 68 -4.23 -4.13 -2.95
C THR A 68 -4.41 -3.79 -4.43
N VAL A 69 -3.36 -3.94 -5.25
CA VAL A 69 -3.47 -3.78 -6.71
C VAL A 69 -4.41 -4.81 -7.33
N ARG A 70 -4.31 -6.08 -6.92
CA ARG A 70 -5.19 -7.16 -7.41
C ARG A 70 -6.65 -6.96 -7.03
N HIS A 71 -6.90 -6.41 -5.85
CA HIS A 71 -8.23 -6.16 -5.33
C HIS A 71 -8.77 -4.76 -5.67
N ASN A 72 -7.98 -3.92 -6.36
CA ASN A 72 -8.31 -2.53 -6.68
C ASN A 72 -8.65 -1.69 -5.43
N GLU A 73 -7.87 -1.90 -4.36
CA GLU A 73 -8.02 -1.22 -3.07
C GLU A 73 -7.01 -0.07 -2.92
N PRO A 74 -7.38 1.02 -2.23
CA PRO A 74 -6.47 2.15 -2.02
C PRO A 74 -5.41 1.81 -0.96
N THR A 75 -4.23 1.36 -1.41
CA THR A 75 -3.16 0.76 -0.59
C THR A 75 -2.84 1.50 0.71
N ALA A 76 -2.37 2.75 0.62
CA ALA A 76 -1.94 3.52 1.79
C ALA A 76 -3.13 3.97 2.64
N ALA A 77 -4.28 4.25 2.01
CA ALA A 77 -5.51 4.63 2.71
C ALA A 77 -6.03 3.51 3.59
N LEU A 78 -6.12 2.30 3.03
CA LEU A 78 -6.59 1.11 3.73
C LEU A 78 -5.70 0.78 4.93
N LEU A 79 -4.38 0.86 4.75
CA LEU A 79 -3.43 0.59 5.83
C LEU A 79 -3.54 1.62 6.95
N TYR A 80 -3.65 2.91 6.59
CA TYR A 80 -3.85 3.98 7.55
C TYR A 80 -5.17 3.83 8.32
N GLU A 81 -6.26 3.49 7.64
CA GLU A 81 -7.57 3.27 8.25
C GLU A 81 -7.55 2.06 9.19
N LEU A 82 -6.93 0.94 8.79
CA LEU A 82 -6.79 -0.25 9.62
C LEU A 82 -6.11 0.08 10.96
N ILE A 83 -4.94 0.74 10.90
CA ILE A 83 -4.18 1.12 12.10
C ILE A 83 -4.98 2.12 12.94
N THR A 84 -5.52 3.16 12.31
CA THR A 84 -6.24 4.23 13.01
C THR A 84 -7.50 3.71 13.71
N ASN A 85 -8.28 2.87 13.03
CA ASN A 85 -9.53 2.32 13.58
C ASN A 85 -9.23 1.35 14.73
N PHE A 86 -8.21 0.51 14.59
CA PHE A 86 -7.77 -0.35 15.69
C PHE A 86 -7.30 0.46 16.90
N MET A 87 -6.43 1.47 16.71
CA MET A 87 -5.95 2.31 17.80
C MET A 87 -7.09 3.03 18.53
N LYS A 88 -8.07 3.57 17.78
CA LYS A 88 -9.26 4.21 18.35
C LYS A 88 -10.11 3.23 19.17
N ALA A 89 -10.39 2.05 18.62
CA ALA A 89 -11.20 1.05 19.28
C ALA A 89 -10.50 0.46 20.52
N TYR A 90 -9.19 0.25 20.45
CA TYR A 90 -8.39 -0.24 21.56
C TYR A 90 -8.23 0.78 22.70
N ALA A 91 -8.10 2.07 22.37
CA ALA A 91 -7.95 3.12 23.38
C ALA A 91 -9.25 3.42 24.16
N ASN A 92 -10.41 2.98 23.67
CA ASN A 92 -11.69 3.16 24.36
C ASN A 92 -12.00 1.95 25.27
N PRO A 93 -12.19 2.15 26.60
CA PRO A 93 -12.50 1.07 27.54
C PRO A 93 -13.75 0.24 27.20
N GLU A 94 -14.71 0.81 26.46
CA GLU A 94 -15.94 0.10 26.09
C GLU A 94 -15.73 -0.84 24.90
N THR A 95 -14.78 -0.54 24.01
CA THR A 95 -14.56 -1.28 22.76
C THR A 95 -13.22 -2.02 22.71
N ASN A 96 -12.37 -1.87 23.73
CA ASN A 96 -11.01 -2.43 23.72
C ASN A 96 -10.99 -3.96 23.65
N ALA A 97 -11.90 -4.63 24.35
CA ALA A 97 -12.00 -6.08 24.38
C ALA A 97 -12.37 -6.63 22.99
N ASP A 98 -13.25 -5.94 22.27
CA ASP A 98 -13.65 -6.34 20.92
C ASP A 98 -12.57 -6.01 19.88
N ALA A 99 -11.84 -4.90 20.06
CA ALA A 99 -10.65 -4.60 19.25
C ALA A 99 -9.59 -5.70 19.39
N LEU A 100 -9.32 -6.17 20.61
CA LEU A 100 -8.38 -7.27 20.85
C LEU A 100 -8.86 -8.58 20.24
N LYS A 101 -10.15 -8.93 20.35
CA LYS A 101 -10.71 -10.12 19.67
C LYS A 101 -10.54 -10.05 18.15
N ALA A 102 -10.75 -8.88 17.55
CA ALA A 102 -10.54 -8.69 16.12
C ALA A 102 -9.06 -8.86 15.74
N PHE A 103 -8.15 -8.37 16.59
CA PHE A 103 -6.71 -8.56 16.42
C PHE A 103 -6.30 -10.03 16.54
N ASP A 104 -6.81 -10.76 17.53
CA ASP A 104 -6.57 -12.20 17.69
C ASP A 104 -7.09 -12.99 16.48
N TYR A 105 -8.25 -12.59 15.94
CA TYR A 105 -8.78 -13.19 14.72
C TYR A 105 -7.88 -12.94 13.50
N LEU A 106 -7.34 -11.73 13.35
CA LEU A 106 -6.35 -11.43 12.30
C LEU A 106 -5.07 -12.25 12.47
N ALA A 107 -4.59 -12.42 13.71
CA ALA A 107 -3.42 -13.25 14.00
C ALA A 107 -3.66 -14.72 13.60
N HIS A 108 -4.83 -15.28 13.95
CA HIS A 108 -5.23 -16.63 13.53
C HIS A 108 -5.32 -16.78 12.00
N LEU A 109 -5.83 -15.77 11.30
CA LEU A 109 -5.86 -15.79 9.83
C LEU A 109 -4.44 -15.72 9.24
N ALA A 110 -3.54 -14.94 9.85
CA ALA A 110 -2.15 -14.85 9.41
C ALA A 110 -1.40 -16.17 9.59
N GLU A 111 -1.62 -16.89 10.71
CA GLU A 111 -1.05 -18.24 10.92
C GLU A 111 -1.55 -19.24 9.87
N LYS A 112 -2.82 -19.16 9.48
CA LYS A 112 -3.39 -20.00 8.41
C LYS A 112 -2.89 -19.65 7.02
N ALA A 113 -2.48 -18.40 6.82
CA ALA A 113 -1.94 -17.92 5.56
C ALA A 113 -0.42 -18.16 5.43
N ALA A 114 0.25 -18.53 6.54
CA ALA A 114 1.64 -18.93 6.50
C ALA A 114 1.79 -20.24 5.67
N PRO A 115 2.78 -20.31 4.76
CA PRO A 115 2.99 -21.47 3.89
C PRO A 115 3.44 -22.72 4.65
#